data_AF-A0A6N8HIY6-F1
#
_entry.id   AF-A0A6N8HIY6-F1
#
_cell.length_a   1.000
_cell.length_b   1.000
_cell.length_c   1.000
_cell.angle_alpha   90.00
_cell.angle_beta   90.00
_cell.angle_gamma   90.00
#
_symmetry.space_group_name_H-M   'P 1'
#
loop_
_entity.id
_entity.type
_entity.pdbx_description
1 polymer ?
#
loop_
_entity_poly.entity_id
_entity_poly.type
_entity_poly.pdbx_seq_one_letter_code
_entity_poly.pdbx_strand_id
1 'polypeptide(L)'
;MVEVAVTESVPVISVTGGNPKGVLDLVKGHNIKTLVLVAARRQAEKAQELGADAVMVVGQEGGGHLGRSDTGTMVLTPQIVDHLDIPVVASGGIVDGRGLMAALAFGAEGIEMGTRFIATKECQAAHSHYKQALLDADEDSTVVIKRSLGTPARALKNTWTDRILQLEARELGYEGLKDYISGSANQRFIYDGLTEEGFAWAGQGAARIHDVPSVSDLMTKIITEAEDIRKKWSGQS
;
A
#
# COMPACT_ATOMS: atom_id res chain seq x y z
N MET A 1 -18.54 -11.69 4.68
CA MET A 1 -17.36 -11.69 3.78
C MET A 1 -16.37 -12.78 4.15
N VAL A 2 -15.86 -12.84 5.39
CA VAL A 2 -14.93 -13.91 5.83
C VAL A 2 -15.55 -15.31 5.73
N GLU A 3 -16.81 -15.48 6.16
CA GLU A 3 -17.53 -16.75 6.03
C GLU A 3 -17.65 -17.23 4.57
N VAL A 4 -17.88 -16.29 3.64
CA VAL A 4 -17.91 -16.59 2.21
C VAL A 4 -16.53 -17.04 1.74
N ALA A 5 -15.46 -16.34 2.12
CA ALA A 5 -14.09 -16.74 1.79
C ALA A 5 -13.73 -18.14 2.31
N VAL A 6 -14.20 -18.49 3.51
CA VAL A 6 -14.07 -19.84 4.07
C VAL A 6 -14.85 -20.87 3.27
N THR A 7 -16.10 -20.55 2.91
CA THR A 7 -16.99 -21.44 2.15
C THR A 7 -16.42 -21.72 0.75
N GLU A 8 -15.91 -20.69 0.10
CA GLU A 8 -15.26 -20.75 -1.23
C GLU A 8 -13.82 -21.31 -1.16
N SER A 9 -13.33 -21.67 0.02
CA SER A 9 -11.98 -22.24 0.23
C SER A 9 -10.87 -21.40 -0.41
N VAL A 10 -10.94 -20.07 -0.25
CA VAL A 10 -9.88 -19.19 -0.79
C VAL A 10 -8.53 -19.55 -0.16
N PRO A 11 -7.43 -19.57 -0.91
CA PRO A 11 -6.15 -20.04 -0.40
C PRO A 11 -5.50 -19.05 0.58
N VAL A 12 -5.82 -17.76 0.44
CA VAL A 12 -5.15 -16.66 1.15
C VAL A 12 -6.15 -15.54 1.46
N ILE A 13 -6.06 -14.96 2.66
CA ILE A 13 -6.74 -13.73 3.06
C ILE A 13 -5.72 -12.72 3.55
N SER A 14 -5.76 -11.51 2.99
CA SER A 14 -5.06 -10.36 3.57
C SER A 14 -6.01 -9.54 4.47
N VAL A 15 -5.52 -9.14 5.64
CA VAL A 15 -6.25 -8.31 6.60
C VAL A 15 -5.57 -6.95 6.67
N THR A 16 -6.31 -5.90 6.35
CA THR A 16 -5.82 -4.52 6.34
C THR A 16 -6.65 -3.66 7.28
N GLY A 17 -5.97 -2.89 8.14
CA GLY A 17 -6.60 -2.00 9.11
C GLY A 17 -7.29 -2.71 10.29
N GLY A 18 -7.37 -2.02 11.42
CA GLY A 18 -8.06 -2.51 12.61
C GLY A 18 -7.35 -3.67 13.32
N ASN A 19 -8.10 -4.38 14.16
CA ASN A 19 -7.61 -5.54 14.93
C ASN A 19 -7.82 -6.83 14.11
N PRO A 20 -6.77 -7.58 13.73
CA PRO A 20 -6.90 -8.76 12.89
C PRO A 20 -7.53 -9.97 13.61
N LYS A 21 -7.60 -9.96 14.95
CA LYS A 21 -8.01 -11.11 15.76
C LYS A 21 -9.32 -11.73 15.30
N GLY A 22 -10.35 -10.93 15.03
CA GLY A 22 -11.66 -11.45 14.62
C GLY A 22 -11.60 -12.24 13.32
N VAL A 23 -10.80 -11.80 12.35
CA VAL A 23 -10.61 -12.53 11.08
C VAL A 23 -9.78 -13.79 11.30
N LEU A 24 -8.67 -13.68 12.04
CA LEU A 24 -7.78 -14.81 12.32
C LEU A 24 -8.50 -15.93 13.10
N ASP A 25 -9.34 -15.58 14.07
CA ASP A 25 -10.16 -16.54 14.82
C ASP A 25 -11.13 -17.30 13.90
N LEU A 26 -11.77 -16.59 12.95
CA LEU A 26 -12.76 -17.18 12.03
C LEU A 26 -12.14 -18.14 11.01
N VAL A 27 -10.88 -17.95 10.64
CA VAL A 27 -10.19 -18.83 9.68
C VAL A 27 -9.30 -19.87 10.35
N LYS A 28 -9.18 -19.83 11.68
CA LYS A 28 -8.39 -20.79 12.44
C LYS A 28 -8.89 -22.21 12.21
N GLY A 29 -7.98 -23.10 11.83
CA GLY A 29 -8.29 -24.50 11.53
C GLY A 29 -8.74 -24.76 10.08
N HIS A 30 -8.92 -23.71 9.27
CA HIS A 30 -9.09 -23.84 7.83
C HIS A 30 -7.72 -23.80 7.13
N ASN A 31 -7.63 -24.39 5.93
CA ASN A 31 -6.42 -24.33 5.10
C ASN A 31 -6.32 -23.00 4.35
N ILE A 32 -6.36 -21.89 5.08
CA ILE A 32 -6.34 -20.53 4.55
C ILE A 32 -5.15 -19.80 5.15
N LYS A 33 -4.26 -19.29 4.31
CA LYS A 33 -3.12 -18.48 4.75
C LYS A 33 -3.54 -17.04 5.03
N THR A 34 -2.94 -16.44 6.04
CA THR A 34 -3.30 -15.10 6.51
C THR A 34 -2.12 -14.14 6.44
N LEU A 35 -2.33 -13.01 5.77
CA LEU A 35 -1.37 -11.91 5.72
C LEU A 35 -1.95 -10.72 6.46
N VAL A 36 -1.19 -10.12 7.38
CA VAL A 36 -1.65 -8.93 8.12
C VAL A 36 -0.83 -7.71 7.72
N LEU A 37 -1.48 -6.67 7.23
CA LEU A 37 -0.84 -5.39 6.95
C LEU A 37 -0.59 -4.63 8.25
N VAL A 38 0.66 -4.23 8.47
CA VAL A 38 1.12 -3.54 9.67
C VAL A 38 1.99 -2.35 9.29
N ALA A 39 2.01 -1.33 10.15
CA ALA A 39 2.80 -0.11 9.94
C ALA A 39 3.66 0.26 11.16
N ALA A 40 3.85 -0.71 12.07
CA ALA A 40 4.69 -0.57 13.26
C ALA A 40 5.09 -1.95 13.80
N ARG A 41 6.29 -2.05 14.38
CA ARG A 41 6.81 -3.28 15.00
C ARG A 41 5.83 -3.94 15.96
N ARG A 42 5.26 -3.19 16.92
CA ARG A 42 4.29 -3.71 17.90
C ARG A 42 3.05 -4.36 17.26
N GLN A 43 2.63 -3.88 16.08
CA GLN A 43 1.50 -4.45 15.36
C GLN A 43 1.90 -5.77 14.69
N ALA A 44 3.12 -5.83 14.18
CA ALA A 44 3.71 -7.01 13.56
C ALA A 44 3.91 -8.14 14.58
N GLU A 45 4.53 -7.84 15.72
CA GLU A 45 4.67 -8.77 16.85
C GLU A 45 3.28 -9.27 17.30
N LYS A 46 2.30 -8.36 17.39
CA LYS A 46 0.94 -8.75 17.76
C LYS A 46 0.27 -9.64 16.72
N ALA A 47 0.48 -9.40 15.43
CA ALA A 47 -0.05 -10.24 14.37
C ALA A 47 0.54 -11.66 14.44
N GLN A 48 1.85 -11.79 14.67
CA GLN A 48 2.51 -13.07 14.89
C GLN A 48 1.95 -13.80 16.12
N GLU A 49 1.82 -13.13 17.26
CA GLU A 49 1.22 -13.71 18.47
C GLU A 49 -0.20 -14.25 18.24
N LEU A 50 -0.96 -13.60 17.37
CA LEU A 50 -2.32 -14.02 17.01
C LEU A 50 -2.36 -15.14 15.97
N GLY A 51 -1.20 -15.55 15.43
CA GLY A 51 -1.06 -16.66 14.50
C GLY A 51 -1.20 -16.29 13.02
N ALA A 52 -0.86 -15.05 12.64
CA ALA A 52 -0.74 -14.69 11.22
C ALA A 52 0.34 -15.54 10.53
N ASP A 53 0.11 -15.95 9.28
CA ASP A 53 1.10 -16.72 8.51
C ASP A 53 2.22 -15.84 7.94
N ALA A 54 1.95 -14.56 7.69
CA ALA A 54 2.93 -13.57 7.27
C ALA A 54 2.45 -12.15 7.58
N VAL A 55 3.36 -11.18 7.54
CA VAL A 55 3.01 -9.75 7.65
C VAL A 55 3.42 -8.97 6.41
N MET A 56 2.60 -7.98 6.04
CA MET A 56 2.94 -6.98 5.04
C MET A 56 3.27 -5.69 5.78
N VAL A 57 4.47 -5.14 5.59
CA VAL A 57 4.98 -3.99 6.34
C VAL A 57 4.94 -2.76 5.44
N VAL A 58 4.01 -1.85 5.70
CA VAL A 58 3.86 -0.62 4.91
C VAL A 58 4.59 0.56 5.55
N GLY A 59 5.58 1.07 4.83
CA GLY A 59 6.25 2.33 5.16
C GLY A 59 5.44 3.56 4.78
N GLN A 60 5.88 4.72 5.29
CA GLN A 60 5.24 6.03 5.09
C GLN A 60 5.10 6.47 3.62
N GLU A 61 5.86 5.88 2.71
CA GLU A 61 5.82 6.09 1.27
C GLU A 61 4.58 5.47 0.61
N GLY A 62 3.87 4.57 1.31
CA GLY A 62 2.66 3.88 0.84
C GLY A 62 1.51 4.83 0.47
N GLY A 63 0.59 4.33 -0.37
CA GLY A 63 -0.66 5.00 -0.68
C GLY A 63 -1.80 4.51 0.22
N GLY A 64 -2.84 5.32 0.41
CA GLY A 64 -3.94 4.96 1.30
C GLY A 64 -3.55 5.12 2.77
N HIS A 65 -4.19 4.37 3.67
CA HIS A 65 -3.98 4.52 5.12
C HIS A 65 -2.57 4.12 5.54
N LEU A 66 -1.96 4.96 6.39
CA LEU A 66 -0.58 4.83 6.87
C LEU A 66 -0.51 4.56 8.38
N GLY A 67 0.69 4.18 8.82
CA GLY A 67 1.04 4.22 10.24
C GLY A 67 0.93 5.64 10.80
N ARG A 68 0.73 5.73 12.13
CA ARG A 68 0.74 7.03 12.82
C ARG A 68 2.14 7.64 12.94
N SER A 69 3.16 6.80 12.80
CA SER A 69 4.56 7.20 12.77
C SER A 69 4.97 7.37 11.31
N ASP A 70 5.73 8.43 11.01
CA ASP A 70 6.21 8.71 9.65
C ASP A 70 7.45 7.85 9.29
N THR A 71 7.49 6.58 9.74
CA THR A 71 8.63 5.67 9.52
C THR A 71 8.58 5.11 8.09
N GLY A 72 9.62 5.39 7.30
CA GLY A 72 9.72 4.90 5.93
C GLY A 72 10.09 3.42 5.81
N THR A 73 9.85 2.84 4.63
CA THR A 73 10.08 1.42 4.31
C THR A 73 11.52 0.98 4.59
N MET A 74 12.50 1.85 4.34
CA MET A 74 13.93 1.60 4.55
C MET A 74 14.29 1.34 6.03
N VAL A 75 13.57 1.98 6.95
CA VAL A 75 13.80 1.81 8.40
C VAL A 75 12.89 0.73 8.97
N LEU A 76 11.61 0.76 8.57
CA LEU A 76 10.58 -0.08 9.18
C LEU A 76 10.74 -1.56 8.82
N THR A 77 11.06 -1.87 7.55
CA THR A 77 11.15 -3.25 7.05
C THR A 77 12.22 -4.07 7.80
N PRO A 78 13.52 -3.70 7.78
CA PRO A 78 14.54 -4.50 8.45
C PRO A 78 14.33 -4.54 9.96
N GLN A 79 13.84 -3.45 10.57
CA GLN A 79 13.50 -3.44 11.98
C GLN A 79 12.45 -4.51 12.33
N ILE A 80 11.46 -4.75 11.47
CA ILE A 80 10.44 -5.78 11.72
C ILE A 80 10.96 -7.18 11.42
N VAL A 81 11.74 -7.35 10.34
CA VAL A 81 12.39 -8.61 9.99
C VAL A 81 13.18 -9.17 11.17
N ASP A 82 13.97 -8.34 11.85
CA ASP A 82 14.81 -8.76 12.98
C ASP A 82 14.02 -9.24 14.22
N HIS A 83 12.69 -9.07 14.25
CA HIS A 83 11.84 -9.34 15.42
C HIS A 83 10.72 -10.35 15.16
N LEU A 84 10.62 -10.90 13.94
CA LEU A 84 9.60 -11.87 13.59
C LEU A 84 10.22 -13.19 13.14
N ASP A 85 9.49 -14.26 13.40
CA ASP A 85 9.79 -15.62 12.94
C ASP A 85 8.98 -15.98 11.68
N ILE A 86 7.92 -15.22 11.39
CA ILE A 86 7.06 -15.40 10.20
C ILE A 86 7.54 -14.51 9.03
N PRO A 87 7.24 -14.89 7.78
CA PRO A 87 7.64 -14.11 6.61
C PRO A 87 7.17 -12.66 6.63
N VAL A 88 8.06 -11.78 6.17
CA VAL A 88 7.82 -10.34 6.03
C VAL A 88 7.79 -9.95 4.56
N VAL A 89 6.73 -9.27 4.15
CA VAL A 89 6.56 -8.68 2.81
C VAL A 89 6.71 -7.16 2.93
N ALA A 90 7.65 -6.57 2.20
CA ALA A 90 7.87 -5.12 2.24
C ALA A 90 6.82 -4.37 1.39
N SER A 91 6.30 -3.26 1.89
CA SER A 91 5.27 -2.45 1.23
C SER A 91 5.54 -0.96 1.41
N GLY A 92 5.09 -0.16 0.44
CA GLY A 92 5.29 1.28 0.42
C GLY A 92 6.52 1.72 -0.37
N GLY A 93 6.31 2.55 -1.40
CA GLY A 93 7.38 3.12 -2.25
C GLY A 93 8.00 2.17 -3.28
N ILE A 94 7.69 0.88 -3.24
CA ILE A 94 8.24 -0.13 -4.15
C ILE A 94 7.41 -0.19 -5.44
N VAL A 95 8.06 -0.02 -6.60
CA VAL A 95 7.38 -0.02 -7.92
C VAL A 95 8.17 -0.70 -9.05
N ASP A 96 9.41 -1.10 -8.81
CA ASP A 96 10.32 -1.65 -9.83
C ASP A 96 11.30 -2.68 -9.23
N GLY A 97 12.19 -3.25 -10.05
CA GLY A 97 13.14 -4.27 -9.61
C GLY A 97 14.21 -3.76 -8.62
N ARG A 98 14.48 -2.45 -8.58
CA ARG A 98 15.37 -1.86 -7.57
C ARG A 98 14.72 -1.90 -6.20
N GLY A 99 13.43 -1.58 -6.12
CA GLY A 99 12.65 -1.70 -4.89
C GLY A 99 12.55 -3.16 -4.41
N LEU A 100 12.36 -4.11 -5.32
CA LEU A 100 12.42 -5.55 -4.99
C LEU A 100 13.79 -5.94 -4.41
N MET A 101 14.88 -5.59 -5.08
CA MET A 101 16.22 -5.94 -4.61
C MET A 101 16.54 -5.31 -3.24
N ALA A 102 16.10 -4.06 -3.01
CA ALA A 102 16.26 -3.40 -1.72
C ALA A 102 15.47 -4.12 -0.61
N ALA A 103 14.22 -4.51 -0.87
CA ALA A 103 13.40 -5.25 0.08
C ALA A 103 14.03 -6.59 0.46
N LEU A 104 14.54 -7.34 -0.52
CA LEU A 104 15.26 -8.60 -0.29
C LEU A 104 16.53 -8.36 0.55
N ALA A 105 17.26 -7.28 0.29
CA ALA A 105 18.44 -6.91 1.07
C ALA A 105 18.11 -6.52 2.52
N PHE A 106 16.90 -6.02 2.78
CA PHE A 106 16.39 -5.78 4.14
C PHE A 106 15.92 -7.06 4.84
N GLY A 107 15.96 -8.21 4.17
CA GLY A 107 15.52 -9.51 4.69
C GLY A 107 14.02 -9.78 4.54
N ALA A 108 13.28 -8.94 3.80
CA ALA A 108 11.92 -9.29 3.39
C ALA A 108 11.94 -10.43 2.36
N GLU A 109 10.89 -11.24 2.35
CA GLU A 109 10.73 -12.40 1.45
C GLU A 109 9.81 -12.11 0.25
N GLY A 110 9.32 -10.88 0.14
CA GLY A 110 8.48 -10.43 -0.95
C GLY A 110 8.20 -8.94 -0.88
N ILE A 111 7.45 -8.46 -1.88
CA ILE A 111 6.98 -7.08 -1.95
C ILE A 111 5.47 -7.01 -2.20
N GLU A 112 4.84 -5.99 -1.66
CA GLU A 112 3.47 -5.59 -1.97
C GLU A 112 3.50 -4.24 -2.71
N MET A 113 2.75 -4.15 -3.81
CA MET A 113 2.61 -2.90 -4.56
C MET A 113 1.13 -2.55 -4.70
N GLY A 114 0.77 -1.30 -4.44
CA GLY A 114 -0.57 -0.77 -4.74
C GLY A 114 -0.55 0.12 -5.97
N THR A 115 0.09 1.29 -5.84
CA THR A 115 0.15 2.34 -6.88
C THR A 115 0.67 1.84 -8.23
N ARG A 116 1.67 0.94 -8.24
CA ARG A 116 2.20 0.36 -9.48
C ARG A 116 1.18 -0.46 -10.26
N PHE A 117 0.28 -1.20 -9.59
CA PHE A 117 -0.75 -2.00 -10.24
C PHE A 117 -1.92 -1.17 -10.75
N ILE A 118 -2.18 0.02 -10.20
CA ILE A 118 -3.16 0.95 -10.77
C ILE A 118 -2.74 1.36 -12.20
N ALA A 119 -1.45 1.60 -12.41
CA ALA A 119 -0.85 1.87 -13.71
C ALA A 119 -0.56 0.57 -14.50
N THR A 120 -1.57 -0.28 -14.70
CA THR A 120 -1.52 -1.46 -15.59
C THR A 120 -2.74 -1.52 -16.50
N LYS A 121 -2.66 -2.28 -17.60
CA LYS A 121 -3.76 -2.45 -18.57
C LYS A 121 -4.97 -3.13 -17.93
N GLU A 122 -4.73 -4.09 -17.05
CA GLU A 122 -5.73 -4.94 -16.40
C GLU A 122 -6.52 -4.21 -15.32
N CYS A 123 -5.98 -3.11 -14.76
CA CYS A 123 -6.73 -2.24 -13.84
C CYS A 123 -7.76 -1.38 -14.60
N GLN A 124 -8.79 -2.01 -15.17
CA GLN A 124 -9.79 -1.35 -16.00
C GLN A 124 -10.75 -0.45 -15.21
N ALA A 125 -10.91 -0.73 -13.91
CA ALA A 125 -11.76 0.08 -13.04
C ALA A 125 -11.16 1.48 -12.81
N ALA A 126 -9.84 1.63 -12.83
CA ALA A 126 -9.21 2.94 -12.64
C ALA A 126 -9.41 3.82 -13.88
N HIS A 127 -10.03 4.98 -13.70
CA HIS A 127 -10.28 5.95 -14.76
C HIS A 127 -8.96 6.41 -15.41
N SER A 128 -9.02 6.78 -16.70
CA SER A 128 -7.84 7.24 -17.45
C SER A 128 -7.17 8.45 -16.80
N HIS A 129 -7.94 9.40 -16.28
CA HIS A 129 -7.43 10.56 -15.53
C HIS A 129 -6.63 10.16 -14.28
N TYR A 130 -7.04 9.11 -13.57
CA TYR A 130 -6.31 8.64 -12.41
C TYR A 130 -4.97 8.02 -12.81
N LYS A 131 -4.96 7.19 -13.86
CA LYS A 131 -3.71 6.64 -14.41
C LYS A 131 -2.81 7.75 -14.94
N GLN A 132 -3.35 8.74 -15.64
CA GLN A 132 -2.60 9.88 -16.16
C GLN A 132 -1.96 10.68 -15.02
N ALA A 133 -2.70 10.97 -13.95
CA ALA A 133 -2.17 11.65 -12.77
C ALA A 133 -1.05 10.86 -12.07
N LEU A 134 -1.03 9.52 -12.16
CA LEU A 134 0.10 8.72 -11.69
C LEU A 134 1.34 8.83 -12.60
N LEU A 135 1.14 8.93 -13.92
CA LEU A 135 2.22 9.06 -14.91
C LEU A 135 2.88 10.44 -14.87
N ASP A 136 2.08 11.47 -14.58
CA ASP A 136 2.53 12.86 -14.49
C ASP A 136 3.09 13.21 -13.10
N ALA A 137 3.03 12.27 -12.14
CA ALA A 137 3.46 12.51 -10.78
C ALA A 137 4.98 12.70 -10.66
N ASP A 138 5.36 13.62 -9.78
CA ASP A 138 6.73 13.88 -9.31
C ASP A 138 6.84 13.67 -7.78
N GLU A 139 7.97 14.04 -7.18
CA GLU A 139 8.23 13.90 -5.75
C GLU A 139 7.22 14.64 -4.84
N ASP A 140 6.59 15.70 -5.34
CA ASP A 140 5.69 16.60 -4.60
C ASP A 140 4.19 16.34 -4.92
N SER A 141 3.91 15.33 -5.76
CA SER A 141 2.58 15.03 -6.27
C SER A 141 1.67 14.25 -5.31
N THR A 142 2.12 13.96 -4.07
CA THR A 142 1.30 13.29 -3.05
C THR A 142 1.24 14.06 -1.74
N VAL A 143 0.15 13.90 -1.00
CA VAL A 143 -0.05 14.53 0.30
C VAL A 143 -0.70 13.58 1.29
N VAL A 144 -0.44 13.79 2.59
CA VAL A 144 -1.06 13.02 3.67
C VAL A 144 -2.21 13.81 4.27
N ILE A 145 -3.42 13.29 4.11
CA ILE A 145 -4.64 13.80 4.73
C ILE A 145 -4.99 13.00 5.99
N LYS A 146 -5.98 13.47 6.75
CA LYS A 146 -6.55 12.81 7.95
C LYS A 146 -5.59 12.69 9.13
N ARG A 147 -4.53 13.51 9.18
CA ARG A 147 -3.61 13.54 10.33
C ARG A 147 -4.34 13.99 11.60
N SER A 148 -5.21 15.00 11.47
CA SER A 148 -6.02 15.52 12.59
C SER A 148 -6.96 14.47 13.20
N LEU A 149 -7.34 13.45 12.41
CA LEU A 149 -8.20 12.35 12.84
C LEU A 149 -7.43 11.15 13.39
N GLY A 150 -6.10 11.20 13.45
CA GLY A 150 -5.26 10.09 13.90
C GLY A 150 -5.30 8.85 13.00
N THR A 151 -5.75 9.00 11.75
CA THR A 151 -5.85 7.95 10.72
C THR A 151 -5.25 8.44 9.40
N PRO A 152 -3.95 8.80 9.39
CA PRO A 152 -3.30 9.40 8.24
C PRO A 152 -3.46 8.52 6.99
N ALA A 153 -3.68 9.15 5.84
CA ALA A 153 -3.76 8.47 4.57
C ALA A 153 -3.15 9.31 3.44
N ARG A 154 -2.44 8.68 2.50
CA ARG A 154 -1.77 9.36 1.40
C ARG A 154 -2.53 9.27 0.09
N ALA A 155 -2.75 10.44 -0.52
CA ALA A 155 -3.44 10.62 -1.78
C ALA A 155 -2.61 11.46 -2.76
N LEU A 156 -2.97 11.41 -4.03
CA LEU A 156 -2.52 12.39 -5.04
C LEU A 156 -2.93 13.80 -4.59
N LYS A 157 -2.02 14.75 -4.76
CA LYS A 157 -2.27 16.16 -4.51
C LYS A 157 -3.17 16.72 -5.63
N ASN A 158 -4.22 17.42 -5.23
CA ASN A 158 -5.17 18.12 -6.10
C ASN A 158 -5.93 19.17 -5.28
N THR A 159 -6.81 19.93 -5.93
CA THR A 159 -7.64 20.94 -5.28
C THR A 159 -8.55 20.38 -4.17
N TRP A 160 -9.02 19.14 -4.31
CA TRP A 160 -9.86 18.48 -3.31
C TRP A 160 -9.07 18.13 -2.04
N THR A 161 -7.86 17.59 -2.18
CA THR A 161 -6.97 17.30 -1.04
C THR A 161 -6.45 18.58 -0.38
N ASP A 162 -6.19 19.64 -1.14
CA ASP A 162 -5.90 20.97 -0.58
C ASP A 162 -7.05 21.48 0.30
N ARG A 163 -8.30 21.30 -0.16
CA ARG A 163 -9.49 21.65 0.62
C ARG A 163 -9.62 20.81 1.90
N ILE A 164 -9.33 19.51 1.84
CA ILE A 164 -9.28 18.64 3.02
C ILE A 164 -8.29 19.21 4.05
N LEU A 165 -7.07 19.53 3.63
CA LEU A 165 -6.03 20.04 4.54
C LEU A 165 -6.40 21.39 5.15
N GLN A 166 -7.04 22.28 4.38
CA GLN A 166 -7.57 23.56 4.90
C GLN A 166 -8.66 23.35 5.97
N LEU A 167 -9.50 22.32 5.82
CA LEU A 167 -10.52 21.97 6.81
C LEU A 167 -9.91 21.30 8.04
N GLU A 168 -8.89 20.45 7.86
CA GLU A 168 -8.13 19.85 8.97
C GLU A 168 -7.47 20.92 9.83
N ALA A 169 -6.90 21.96 9.22
CA ALA A 169 -6.26 23.09 9.93
C ALA A 169 -7.25 23.91 10.79
N ARG A 170 -8.56 23.74 10.59
CA ARG A 170 -9.62 24.36 11.41
C ARG A 170 -10.12 23.46 12.53
N GLU A 171 -9.54 22.26 12.69
CA GLU A 171 -9.86 21.30 13.75
C GLU A 171 -11.35 20.94 13.85
N LEU A 172 -12.05 20.86 12.71
CA LEU A 172 -13.49 20.58 12.65
C LEU A 172 -13.86 19.13 13.03
N GLY A 173 -12.86 18.29 13.33
CA GLY A 173 -13.03 16.87 13.64
C GLY A 173 -13.61 16.06 12.47
N TYR A 174 -14.07 14.85 12.76
CA TYR A 174 -14.58 13.93 11.76
C TYR A 174 -15.83 14.48 11.04
N GLU A 175 -16.76 15.10 11.78
CA GLU A 175 -18.01 15.61 11.23
C GLU A 175 -17.79 16.70 10.17
N GLY A 176 -16.76 17.55 10.32
CA GLY A 176 -16.42 18.56 9.33
C GLY A 176 -15.71 18.04 8.08
N LEU A 177 -15.21 16.80 8.12
CA LEU A 177 -14.41 16.20 7.05
C LEU A 177 -15.14 15.06 6.33
N LYS A 178 -16.15 14.44 6.95
CA LYS A 178 -16.75 13.16 6.51
C LYS A 178 -17.15 13.14 5.04
N ASP A 179 -17.69 14.24 4.50
CA ASP A 179 -18.13 14.32 3.11
C ASP A 179 -16.97 14.40 2.11
N TYR A 180 -15.82 14.93 2.55
CA TYR A 180 -14.62 15.10 1.74
C TYR A 180 -13.73 13.86 1.74
N ILE A 181 -13.70 13.11 2.85
CA ILE A 181 -12.87 11.91 3.03
C ILE A 181 -13.64 10.60 2.83
N SER A 182 -14.87 10.68 2.33
CA SER A 182 -15.76 9.53 2.15
C SER A 182 -15.30 8.59 1.04
N GLY A 183 -15.78 7.35 1.09
CA GLY A 183 -15.61 6.41 -0.02
C GLY A 183 -16.23 6.93 -1.33
N SER A 184 -17.35 7.66 -1.28
CA SER A 184 -17.96 8.24 -2.48
C SER A 184 -17.10 9.37 -3.08
N ALA A 185 -16.46 10.20 -2.24
CA ALA A 185 -15.48 11.17 -2.72
C ALA A 185 -14.26 10.52 -3.35
N ASN A 186 -13.81 9.38 -2.83
CA ASN A 186 -12.74 8.61 -3.47
C ASN A 186 -13.18 8.09 -4.84
N GLN A 187 -14.35 7.43 -4.91
CA GLN A 187 -14.90 6.84 -6.13
C GLN A 187 -15.08 7.85 -7.27
N ARG A 188 -15.54 9.08 -6.96
CA ARG A 188 -15.69 10.15 -7.95
C ARG A 188 -14.41 10.43 -8.73
N PHE A 189 -13.24 10.37 -8.09
CA PHE A 189 -11.98 10.49 -8.83
C PHE A 189 -11.57 9.14 -9.44
N ILE A 190 -11.47 8.07 -8.64
CA ILE A 190 -10.82 6.84 -9.11
C ILE A 190 -11.61 6.09 -10.20
N TYR A 191 -12.94 6.21 -10.24
CA TYR A 191 -13.82 5.54 -11.21
C TYR A 191 -14.42 6.52 -12.22
N ASP A 192 -14.83 7.71 -11.77
CA ASP A 192 -15.55 8.66 -12.64
C ASP A 192 -14.64 9.77 -13.22
N GLY A 193 -13.37 9.83 -12.79
CA GLY A 193 -12.40 10.79 -13.32
C GLY A 193 -12.61 12.24 -12.90
N LEU A 194 -13.45 12.50 -11.89
CA LEU A 194 -13.76 13.84 -11.37
C LEU A 194 -12.65 14.33 -10.43
N THR A 195 -11.56 14.85 -11.00
CA THR A 195 -10.34 15.28 -10.28
C THR A 195 -10.59 16.40 -9.27
N GLU A 196 -11.59 17.25 -9.49
CA GLU A 196 -11.90 18.41 -8.65
C GLU A 196 -12.96 18.12 -7.58
N GLU A 197 -13.59 16.94 -7.62
CA GLU A 197 -14.69 16.55 -6.73
C GLU A 197 -14.36 15.32 -5.88
N GLY A 198 -13.12 14.86 -5.93
CA GLY A 198 -12.68 13.65 -5.27
C GLY A 198 -11.17 13.58 -5.05
N PHE A 199 -10.74 12.52 -4.38
CA PHE A 199 -9.33 12.24 -4.13
C PHE A 199 -9.00 10.82 -4.56
N ALA A 200 -7.73 10.57 -4.89
CA ALA A 200 -7.28 9.25 -5.30
C ALA A 200 -6.04 8.82 -4.51
N TRP A 201 -6.02 7.59 -4.03
CA TRP A 201 -4.92 7.08 -3.21
C TRP A 201 -3.65 6.89 -4.05
N ALA A 202 -2.49 7.34 -3.57
CA ALA A 202 -1.24 7.07 -4.25
C ALA A 202 -0.08 7.13 -3.27
N GLY A 203 0.88 6.23 -3.43
CA GLY A 203 2.15 6.26 -2.74
C GLY A 203 3.13 7.21 -3.43
N GLN A 204 4.18 7.60 -2.74
CA GLN A 204 5.27 8.41 -3.30
C GLN A 204 6.02 7.70 -4.45
N GLY A 205 5.89 6.36 -4.54
CA GLY A 205 6.37 5.60 -5.69
C GLY A 205 5.75 6.02 -7.03
N ALA A 206 4.66 6.79 -7.04
CA ALA A 206 4.08 7.35 -8.27
C ALA A 206 5.11 8.13 -9.12
N ALA A 207 6.04 8.86 -8.48
CA ALA A 207 7.11 9.61 -9.15
C ALA A 207 8.07 8.76 -10.00
N ARG A 208 7.96 7.43 -9.91
CA ARG A 208 8.80 6.45 -10.61
C ARG A 208 8.01 5.64 -11.67
N ILE A 209 6.74 5.96 -11.88
CA ILE A 209 5.82 5.26 -12.79
C ILE A 209 5.66 6.09 -14.06
N HIS A 210 6.06 5.55 -15.22
CA HIS A 210 6.03 6.29 -16.50
C HIS A 210 5.43 5.47 -17.66
N ASP A 211 4.81 4.33 -17.36
CA ASP A 211 4.26 3.40 -18.34
C ASP A 211 2.98 2.72 -17.80
N VAL A 212 2.17 2.15 -18.72
CA VAL A 212 0.99 1.33 -18.40
C VAL A 212 1.14 -0.05 -19.08
N PRO A 213 2.04 -0.91 -18.57
CA PRO A 213 2.28 -2.23 -19.13
C PRO A 213 1.12 -3.20 -18.84
N SER A 214 1.15 -4.39 -19.45
CA SER A 214 0.38 -5.51 -18.90
C SER A 214 0.97 -5.93 -17.55
N VAL A 215 0.18 -6.57 -16.69
CA VAL A 215 0.67 -7.15 -15.44
C VAL A 215 1.78 -8.18 -15.72
N SER A 216 1.63 -8.99 -16.77
CA SER A 216 2.66 -9.96 -17.17
C SER A 216 4.00 -9.30 -17.51
N ASP A 217 3.97 -8.22 -18.30
CA ASP A 217 5.18 -7.49 -18.68
C ASP A 217 5.80 -6.79 -17.46
N LEU A 218 4.97 -6.20 -16.60
CA LEU A 218 5.40 -5.56 -15.36
C LEU A 218 6.16 -6.55 -14.46
N MET A 219 5.57 -7.72 -14.21
CA MET A 219 6.20 -8.75 -13.37
C MET A 219 7.51 -9.25 -13.97
N THR A 220 7.52 -9.52 -15.28
CA THR A 220 8.73 -9.95 -15.99
C THR A 220 9.83 -8.90 -15.88
N LYS A 221 9.48 -7.62 -16.05
CA LYS A 221 10.42 -6.50 -15.96
C LYS A 221 11.01 -6.36 -14.55
N ILE A 222 10.19 -6.42 -13.51
CA ILE A 222 10.65 -6.32 -12.11
C ILE A 222 11.64 -7.43 -11.76
N ILE A 223 11.33 -8.68 -12.15
CA ILE A 223 12.22 -9.82 -11.90
C ILE A 223 13.53 -9.67 -12.68
N THR A 224 13.46 -9.34 -13.96
CA THR A 224 14.64 -9.14 -14.82
C THR A 224 15.54 -8.03 -14.26
N GLU A 225 14.97 -6.88 -13.90
CA GLU A 225 15.72 -5.77 -13.30
C GLU A 225 16.41 -6.18 -11.98
N ALA A 226 15.71 -6.91 -11.12
CA ALA A 226 16.28 -7.40 -9.86
C ALA A 226 17.42 -8.41 -10.10
N GLU A 227 17.27 -9.34 -11.05
CA GLU A 227 18.31 -10.29 -11.43
C GLU A 227 19.55 -9.60 -12.00
N ASP A 228 19.37 -8.59 -12.84
CA ASP A 228 20.46 -7.82 -13.42
C ASP A 228 21.22 -7.03 -12.35
N ILE A 229 20.51 -6.46 -11.37
CA ILE A 229 21.15 -5.81 -10.22
C ILE A 229 21.95 -6.83 -9.41
N ARG A 230 21.36 -7.99 -9.12
CA ARG A 230 22.04 -9.09 -8.40
C ARG A 230 23.33 -9.52 -9.11
N LYS A 231 23.28 -9.75 -10.42
CA LYS A 231 24.45 -10.14 -11.24
C LYS A 231 25.57 -9.11 -11.20
N LYS A 232 25.21 -7.83 -11.35
CA LYS A 232 26.15 -6.69 -11.24
C LYS A 232 26.83 -6.65 -9.87
N TRP A 233 26.08 -6.85 -8.79
CA TRP A 233 26.61 -6.87 -7.43
C TRP A 233 27.46 -8.10 -7.13
N SER A 234 27.13 -9.26 -7.69
CA SER A 234 27.91 -10.50 -7.52
C SER A 234 29.16 -10.59 -8.40
N GLY A 235 29.47 -9.56 -9.20
CA GLY A 235 30.61 -9.58 -10.12
C GLY A 235 30.46 -10.58 -11.28
N GLN A 236 29.24 -11.02 -11.58
CA GLN A 236 28.92 -11.91 -12.70
C GLN A 236 28.40 -11.05 -13.85
N SER A 237 29.30 -10.36 -14.56
CA SER A 237 28.98 -9.58 -15.76
C SER A 237 29.00 -10.46 -17.01
#